data_AF-A0A2R6GL86-F1
#
_entry.id   AF-A0A2R6GL86-F1
#
_cell.length_a   1.000
_cell.length_b   1.000
_cell.length_c   1.000
_cell.angle_alpha   90.00
_cell.angle_beta   90.00
_cell.angle_gamma   90.00
#
_symmetry.space_group_name_H-M   'P 1'
#
loop_
_entity.id
_entity.type
_entity.pdbx_description
1 polymer ?
#
loop_
_entity_poly.entity_id
_entity_poly.type
_entity_poly.pdbx_seq_one_letter_code
_entity_poly.pdbx_strand_id
1 'polypeptide(L)' 'MTVADGDDAFEPDLERAALLRAVADDVRGESSESEQIAAMLYRVSDLYDPEEETTPAEIHRNIRTILRVTERGGLPDRD' A
#
# COMPACT_ATOMS: atom_id res chain seq x y z
N MET A 1 -24.22 9.16 -21.19
CA MET A 1 -22.97 9.53 -20.49
C MET A 1 -22.42 8.24 -19.92
N THR A 2 -21.67 7.50 -20.71
CA THR A 2 -20.99 6.28 -20.29
C THR A 2 -19.80 6.75 -19.47
N VAL A 3 -19.83 6.46 -18.16
CA VAL A 3 -18.66 6.69 -17.30
C VAL A 3 -17.58 5.80 -17.90
N ALA A 4 -16.54 6.41 -18.47
CA ALA A 4 -15.40 5.66 -18.97
C ALA A 4 -14.81 4.91 -17.78
N ASP A 5 -14.81 3.59 -17.88
CA ASP A 5 -14.02 2.67 -17.09
C ASP A 5 -12.56 2.99 -17.43
N GLY A 6 -12.01 4.01 -16.77
CA GLY A 6 -10.68 4.51 -17.05
C GLY A 6 -9.66 3.65 -16.34
N ASP A 7 -9.00 2.78 -17.10
CA ASP A 7 -7.71 2.16 -16.82
C ASP A 7 -7.38 1.95 -15.34
N ASP A 8 -7.77 0.79 -14.80
CA ASP A 8 -7.36 0.24 -13.50
C ASP A 8 -5.84 -0.09 -13.41
N ALA A 9 -5.01 0.50 -14.27
CA ALA A 9 -3.56 0.31 -14.32
C ALA A 9 -2.86 1.66 -14.15
N PHE A 10 -1.99 1.77 -13.14
CA PHE A 10 -1.15 2.95 -12.97
C PHE A 10 -0.09 2.96 -14.08
N GLU A 11 0.20 4.14 -14.65
CA GLU A 11 1.34 4.28 -15.55
C GLU A 11 2.64 4.01 -14.77
N PRO A 12 3.57 3.19 -15.32
CA PRO A 12 4.86 2.96 -14.69
C PRO A 12 5.62 4.28 -14.44
N ASP A 13 6.09 4.46 -13.21
CA ASP A 13 6.79 5.67 -12.77
C ASP A 13 7.81 5.30 -11.67
N LEU A 14 9.03 4.98 -12.10
CA LEU A 14 10.12 4.60 -11.20
C LEU A 14 10.55 5.73 -10.26
N GLU A 15 10.38 7.00 -10.65
CA GLU A 15 10.70 8.14 -9.79
C GLU A 15 9.71 8.20 -8.63
N ARG A 16 8.43 8.02 -8.93
CA ARG A 16 7.37 7.96 -7.92
C ARG A 16 7.49 6.74 -7.01
N ALA A 17 7.82 5.57 -7.57
CA ALA A 17 8.13 4.38 -6.76
C ALA A 17 9.28 4.66 -5.79
N ALA A 18 10.39 5.21 -6.28
CA ALA A 18 11.55 5.55 -5.46
C ALA A 18 11.22 6.58 -4.37
N LEU A 19 10.43 7.61 -4.69
CA LEU A 19 10.00 8.60 -3.71
C LEU A 19 9.15 7.98 -2.59
N LEU A 20 8.20 7.11 -2.94
CA LEU A 20 7.36 6.42 -1.97
C LEU A 20 8.17 5.52 -1.04
N ARG A 21 9.17 4.81 -1.59
CA ARG A 21 10.11 3.97 -0.81
C ARG A 21 10.97 4.83 0.12
N ALA A 22 11.49 5.96 -0.34
CA ALA A 22 12.25 6.90 0.49
C ALA A 22 11.41 7.47 1.65
N VAL A 23 10.15 7.82 1.40
CA VAL A 23 9.23 8.26 2.47
C VAL A 23 8.89 7.11 3.42
N ALA A 24 8.73 5.88 2.90
CA ALA A 24 8.51 4.71 3.74
C ALA A 24 9.67 4.48 4.71
N ASP A 25 10.91 4.65 4.25
CA ASP A 25 12.11 4.55 5.08
C ASP A 25 12.18 5.64 6.14
N ASP A 26 11.85 6.88 5.80
CA ASP A 26 11.85 8.02 6.74
C ASP A 26 10.79 7.88 7.84
N VAL A 27 9.61 7.36 7.48
CA VAL A 27 8.50 7.15 8.41
C VAL A 27 8.72 5.91 9.30
N ARG A 28 9.58 4.96 8.91
CA ARG A 28 9.79 3.71 9.63
C ARG A 28 10.49 3.95 10.97
N GLY A 29 9.70 4.02 12.03
CA GLY A 29 10.15 4.09 13.42
C GLY A 29 10.06 2.76 14.16
N GLU A 30 10.17 2.81 15.49
CA GLU A 30 10.14 1.62 16.36
C GLU A 30 8.71 1.21 16.79
N SER A 31 7.69 1.99 16.45
CA SER A 31 6.31 1.66 16.80
C SER A 31 5.67 0.77 15.74
N SER A 32 4.83 -0.18 16.17
CA SER A 32 4.08 -1.03 15.25
C SER A 32 3.18 -0.23 14.30
N GLU A 33 2.75 0.97 14.68
CA GLU A 33 2.02 1.88 13.79
C GLU A 33 2.92 2.45 12.69
N SER A 34 4.12 2.91 13.04
CA SER A 34 5.09 3.44 12.08
C SER A 34 5.56 2.38 11.08
N GLU A 35 5.77 1.14 11.55
CA GLU A 35 6.10 0.00 10.69
C GLU A 35 4.96 -0.34 9.72
N GLN A 36 3.70 -0.28 10.17
CA GLN A 36 2.54 -0.50 9.32
C GLN A 36 2.40 0.57 8.24
N ILE A 37 2.63 1.85 8.57
CA ILE A 37 2.59 2.94 7.59
C ILE A 37 3.69 2.76 6.53
N ALA A 38 4.91 2.45 6.96
CA ALA A 38 6.01 2.16 6.04
C ALA A 38 5.67 0.99 5.10
N ALA A 39 5.14 -0.11 5.63
CA ALA A 39 4.74 -1.27 4.82
C ALA A 39 3.64 -0.94 3.80
N MET A 40 2.69 -0.07 4.14
CA MET A 40 1.66 0.39 3.19
C MET A 40 2.27 1.22 2.06
N LEU A 41 3.19 2.14 2.37
CA LEU A 41 3.87 2.97 1.37
C LEU A 41 4.71 2.14 0.40
N TYR A 42 5.46 1.15 0.91
CA TYR A 42 6.17 0.18 0.09
C TYR A 42 5.22 -0.53 -0.88
N ARG A 43 4.12 -1.07 -0.37
CA ARG A 43 3.16 -1.78 -1.22
C ARG A 43 2.57 -0.88 -2.31
N VAL A 44 2.22 0.37 -1.97
CA VAL A 44 1.72 1.35 -2.95
C VAL A 44 2.80 1.70 -3.99
N SER A 45 4.08 1.68 -3.63
CA SER A 45 5.18 1.94 -4.58
C SER A 45 5.23 0.91 -5.70
N ASP A 46 4.88 -0.34 -5.41
CA ASP A 46 4.91 -1.46 -6.36
C ASP A 46 3.90 -1.27 -7.51
N LEU A 47 2.89 -0.40 -7.36
CA LEU A 47 1.97 -0.06 -8.45
C LEU A 47 2.64 0.71 -9.59
N TYR A 48 3.73 1.41 -9.28
CA TYR A 48 4.45 2.24 -10.26
C TYR A 48 5.70 1.55 -10.79
N ASP A 49 6.03 0.37 -10.27
CA ASP A 49 7.20 -0.40 -10.69
C ASP A 49 6.77 -1.46 -11.73
N PRO A 50 7.20 -1.34 -13.01
CA PRO A 50 6.78 -2.26 -14.06
C PRO A 50 7.34 -3.68 -13.88
N GLU A 51 8.31 -3.88 -12.99
CA GLU A 51 8.85 -5.19 -12.65
C GLU A 51 8.03 -5.91 -11.57
N GLU A 52 7.18 -5.18 -10.85
CA GLU A 52 6.34 -5.73 -9.78
C GLU A 52 4.97 -6.17 -10.31
N GLU A 53 4.62 -7.43 -10.07
CA GLU A 53 3.29 -7.98 -10.41
C GLU A 53 2.28 -7.67 -9.30
N THR A 54 1.91 -6.39 -9.15
CA THR A 54 0.94 -5.95 -8.14
C THR A 54 -0.23 -5.18 -8.77
N THR A 55 -1.46 -5.55 -8.40
CA THR A 55 -2.66 -4.84 -8.87
C THR A 55 -3.21 -3.86 -7.83
N PRO A 56 -3.85 -2.74 -8.27
CA PRO A 56 -4.51 -1.79 -7.36
C PRO A 56 -5.56 -2.43 -6.45
N ALA A 57 -6.31 -3.41 -6.97
CA ALA A 57 -7.31 -4.14 -6.22
C ALA A 57 -6.70 -4.93 -5.05
N GLU A 58 -5.53 -5.54 -5.24
CA GLU A 58 -4.81 -6.29 -4.21
C GLU A 58 -4.28 -5.38 -3.09
N ILE A 59 -3.80 -4.20 -3.45
CA ILE A 59 -3.36 -3.19 -2.48
C ILE A 59 -4.55 -2.66 -1.69
N HIS A 60 -5.60 -2.22 -2.37
CA HIS A 60 -6.76 -1.65 -1.70
C HIS A 60 -7.43 -2.65 -0.75
N ARG A 61 -7.44 -3.94 -1.11
CA ARG A 61 -7.90 -5.03 -0.22
C ARG A 61 -6.99 -5.19 1.01
N ASN A 62 -5.67 -5.11 0.84
CA ASN A 62 -4.72 -5.20 1.94
C ASN A 62 -4.87 -4.01 2.90
N ILE A 63 -4.84 -2.79 2.38
CA ILE A 63 -4.99 -1.56 3.18
C ILE A 63 -6.32 -1.58 3.96
N ARG A 64 -7.43 -1.93 3.30
CA ARG A 64 -8.75 -2.01 3.96
C ARG A 64 -8.85 -3.12 5.00
N THR A 65 -8.01 -4.15 4.90
CA THR A 65 -7.91 -5.19 5.93
C THR A 65 -7.11 -4.67 7.11
N ILE A 66 -5.96 -4.04 6.87
CA ILE A 66 -5.10 -3.44 7.90
C ILE A 66 -5.88 -2.41 8.71
N LEU A 67 -6.55 -1.45 8.05
CA LEU A 67 -7.33 -0.39 8.71
C LEU A 67 -8.46 -0.97 9.59
N ARG A 68 -9.18 -1.99 9.12
CA ARG A 68 -10.25 -2.65 9.90
C ARG A 68 -9.75 -3.44 11.09
N VAL A 69 -8.50 -3.93 11.05
CA VAL A 69 -7.86 -4.63 12.17
C VAL A 69 -7.38 -3.63 13.22
N THR A 70 -6.83 -2.48 12.82
CA THR A 70 -6.49 -1.38 13.74
C THR A 70 -7.71 -0.78 14.43
N GLU A 71 -8.84 -0.62 13.72
CA GLU A 71 -10.11 -0.14 14.32
C GLU A 71 -10.71 -1.12 15.34
N ARG A 72 -10.31 -2.39 15.33
CA ARG A 72 -10.86 -3.44 16.20
C ARG A 72 -9.94 -3.85 17.35
N GLY A 73 -8.77 -3.23 17.50
CA GLY A 73 -7.88 -3.47 18.64
C GLY A 73 -6.98 -4.71 18.52
N GLY A 74 -6.43 -4.99 17.34
CA GLY A 74 -5.37 -5.99 17.16
C GLY A 74 -5.85 -7.33 16.58
N LEU A 75 -4.91 -8.06 15.96
CA LEU A 75 -5.12 -9.39 15.37
C LEU A 75 -5.75 -10.33 16.41
N PRO A 76 -6.82 -11.08 16.09
CA PRO A 76 -7.38 -12.03 17.04
C PRO A 76 -6.32 -13.08 17.35
N ASP A 77 -5.97 -13.21 18.62
CA ASP A 77 -5.19 -14.33 19.14
C ASP A 77 -5.82 -15.61 18.60
N ARG A 78 -5.00 -16.37 17.87
CA ARG A 78 -5.39 -17.69 17.35
C ARG A 78 -5.19 -18.67 18.51
N ASP A 79 -6.28 -19.07 19.15
CA ASP A 79 -6.35 -20.25 20.04
C ASP A 79 -5.96 -21.54 19.30
#